data_AF-A0A7K4HHT0-F1
#
_entry.id   AF-A0A7K4HHT0-F1
#
_cell.length_a   1.000
_cell.length_b   1.000
_cell.length_c   1.000
_cell.angle_alpha   90.00
_cell.angle_beta   90.00
_cell.angle_gamma   90.00
#
_symmetry.space_group_name_H-M   'P 1'
#
loop_
_entity.id
_entity.type
_entity.pdbx_description
1 polymer ?
#
loop_
_entity_poly.entity_id
_entity_poly.type
_entity_poly.pdbx_seq_one_letter_code
_entity_poly.pdbx_strand_id
1 'polypeptide(L)'
;MTKQEKPEELILAEELINERKFVEALKIINDIEMKGDLTPTSQNKCIILKSDYFIGIGRYGDSLKLAEKAYKESQRLNNKKQSVESLLPLARSLLVLGELDKGFEKLEACKELFKTLTGKSKEIKRLDTRLNRMLGNFYGYKGDGRQALLYFKKALSLAQEIDDKSLICILYNSIGESYRKLGELNRALEFAECGLVLHEEYFIKANTMTLAYLLTTLIEICIEKSDLKEAQNYLQRLEQLNHREDNNIIDLFFRYFKMYTLFLSYFFKNSILTRQIFPR
;
A
#
# COMPACT_ATOMS: atom_id res chain seq x y z
N MET A 1 36.46 17.67 -6.63
CA MET A 1 35.42 17.93 -5.63
C MET A 1 35.11 16.61 -4.93
N THR A 2 35.19 16.58 -3.60
CA THR A 2 34.91 15.41 -2.78
C THR A 2 33.40 15.19 -2.71
N LYS A 3 32.93 14.00 -3.13
CA LYS A 3 31.50 13.64 -3.05
C LYS A 3 31.05 13.69 -1.59
N GLN A 4 29.92 14.31 -1.33
CA GLN A 4 29.30 14.41 -0.02
C GLN A 4 28.30 13.27 0.19
N GLU A 5 28.36 12.68 1.38
CA GLU A 5 27.30 11.82 1.89
C GLU A 5 26.25 12.75 2.50
N LYS A 6 24.99 12.65 2.08
CA LYS A 6 23.87 13.45 2.62
C LYS A 6 22.88 12.58 3.38
N PRO A 7 23.32 11.94 4.48
CA PRO A 7 22.50 10.97 5.17
C PRO A 7 21.24 11.61 5.74
N GLU A 8 21.31 12.82 6.28
CA GLU A 8 20.17 13.50 6.92
C GLU A 8 19.05 13.86 5.94
N GLU A 9 19.38 14.48 4.80
CA GLU A 9 18.38 14.83 3.77
C GLU A 9 17.71 13.56 3.20
N LEU A 10 18.47 12.46 3.05
CA LEU A 10 17.95 11.18 2.57
C LEU A 10 17.08 10.45 3.60
N ILE A 11 17.46 10.49 4.88
CA ILE A 11 16.66 9.95 5.99
C ILE A 11 15.33 10.69 6.05
N LEU A 12 15.35 12.02 5.99
CA LEU A 12 14.13 12.83 5.98
C LEU A 12 13.24 12.50 4.77
N ALA A 13 13.81 12.40 3.57
CA ALA A 13 13.05 11.99 2.38
C ALA A 13 12.42 10.59 2.55
N GLU A 14 13.16 9.63 3.13
CA GLU A 14 12.65 8.30 3.42
C GLU A 14 11.53 8.31 4.47
N GLU A 15 11.65 9.11 5.53
CA GLU A 15 10.59 9.30 6.53
C GLU A 15 9.32 9.87 5.89
N LEU A 16 9.45 10.90 5.06
CA LEU A 16 8.30 11.47 4.32
C LEU A 16 7.64 10.45 3.39
N ILE A 17 8.41 9.59 2.70
CA ILE A 17 7.86 8.48 1.90
C ILE A 17 7.08 7.50 2.79
N ASN A 18 7.62 7.16 3.96
CA ASN A 18 6.96 6.25 4.91
C ASN A 18 5.67 6.86 5.50
N GLU A 19 5.68 8.17 5.75
CA GLU A 19 4.53 8.97 6.14
C GLU A 19 3.56 9.29 5.00
N ARG A 20 3.87 8.85 3.76
CA ARG A 20 3.08 9.06 2.55
C ARG A 20 2.98 10.53 2.10
N LYS A 21 3.89 11.38 2.56
CA LYS A 21 4.08 12.77 2.12
C LYS A 21 4.91 12.81 0.84
N PHE A 22 4.37 12.23 -0.22
CA PHE A 22 5.08 11.96 -1.47
C PHE A 22 5.59 13.22 -2.19
N VAL A 23 4.82 14.32 -2.17
CA VAL A 23 5.19 15.57 -2.83
C VAL A 23 6.40 16.22 -2.15
N GLU A 24 6.36 16.30 -0.82
CA GLU A 24 7.46 16.83 0.00
C GLU A 24 8.72 15.99 -0.15
N ALA A 25 8.56 14.65 -0.10
CA ALA A 25 9.66 13.72 -0.31
C ALA A 25 10.31 13.93 -1.69
N LEU A 26 9.50 14.00 -2.76
CA LEU A 26 10.03 14.17 -4.12
C LEU A 26 10.78 15.49 -4.30
N LYS A 27 10.29 16.57 -3.68
CA LYS A 27 10.97 17.87 -3.67
C LYS A 27 12.37 17.74 -3.06
N ILE A 28 12.47 17.15 -1.87
CA ILE A 28 13.76 16.92 -1.20
C ILE A 28 14.69 16.07 -2.07
N ILE A 29 14.19 14.98 -2.64
CA ILE A 29 15.01 14.10 -3.50
C ILE A 29 15.56 14.86 -4.71
N ASN A 30 14.75 15.68 -5.38
CA ASN A 30 15.22 16.47 -6.52
C ASN A 30 16.23 17.55 -6.10
N ASP A 31 16.04 18.19 -4.96
CA ASP A 31 16.98 19.17 -4.41
C ASP A 31 18.34 18.53 -4.07
N ILE A 32 18.32 17.30 -3.54
CA ILE A 32 19.53 16.50 -3.27
C ILE A 32 20.30 16.24 -4.58
N GLU A 33 19.60 15.77 -5.62
CA GLU A 33 20.17 15.43 -6.93
C GLU A 33 20.73 16.65 -7.67
N MET A 34 20.03 17.79 -7.66
CA MET A 34 20.47 19.03 -8.33
C MET A 34 21.82 19.54 -7.80
N LYS A 35 22.10 19.34 -6.50
CA LYS A 35 23.36 19.72 -5.87
C LYS A 35 24.56 18.88 -6.35
N GLY A 36 24.37 17.80 -7.10
CA GLY A 36 25.39 17.12 -7.93
C GLY A 36 26.45 16.24 -7.23
N ASP A 37 26.76 16.47 -5.96
CA ASP A 37 27.91 15.85 -5.28
C ASP A 37 27.59 14.58 -4.48
N LEU A 38 26.81 13.65 -5.02
CA LEU A 38 26.38 12.44 -4.29
C LEU A 38 27.32 11.24 -4.45
N THR A 39 27.54 10.50 -3.37
CA THR A 39 28.16 9.17 -3.42
C THR A 39 27.29 8.20 -4.25
N PRO A 40 27.86 7.19 -4.94
CA PRO A 40 27.06 6.21 -5.70
C PRO A 40 25.96 5.54 -4.87
N THR A 41 26.25 5.26 -3.59
CA THR A 41 25.27 4.73 -2.62
C THR A 41 24.13 5.71 -2.38
N SER A 42 24.41 7.02 -2.22
CA SER A 42 23.40 8.06 -2.03
C SER A 42 22.56 8.29 -3.29
N GLN A 43 23.20 8.26 -4.47
CA GLN A 43 22.52 8.32 -5.77
C GLN A 43 21.55 7.14 -5.92
N ASN A 44 22.00 5.93 -5.57
CA ASN A 44 21.15 4.76 -5.65
C ASN A 44 19.96 4.84 -4.67
N LYS A 45 20.18 5.36 -3.46
CA LYS A 45 19.09 5.61 -2.50
C LYS A 45 18.05 6.59 -3.05
N CYS A 46 18.45 7.64 -3.77
CA CYS A 46 17.50 8.54 -4.44
C CYS A 46 16.64 7.79 -5.46
N ILE A 47 17.23 6.89 -6.26
CA ILE A 47 16.49 6.08 -7.24
C ILE A 47 15.48 5.16 -6.53
N ILE A 48 15.87 4.52 -5.43
CA ILE A 48 14.98 3.69 -4.60
C ILE A 48 13.80 4.51 -4.07
N LEU A 49 14.06 5.69 -3.49
CA LEU A 49 13.02 6.56 -2.94
C LEU A 49 12.07 7.09 -4.03
N LYS A 50 12.58 7.40 -5.23
CA LYS A 50 11.74 7.74 -6.39
C LYS A 50 10.88 6.57 -6.84
N SER A 51 11.40 5.34 -6.81
CA SER A 51 10.61 4.14 -7.09
C SER A 51 9.46 3.99 -6.08
N ASP A 52 9.74 4.13 -4.78
CA ASP A 52 8.72 4.09 -3.73
C ASP A 52 7.69 5.25 -3.87
N TYR A 53 8.11 6.43 -4.32
CA TYR A 53 7.22 7.52 -4.70
C TYR A 53 6.26 7.11 -5.82
N PHE A 54 6.77 6.53 -6.92
CA PHE A 54 5.94 6.09 -8.04
C PHE A 54 4.96 4.97 -7.66
N ILE A 55 5.36 4.06 -6.77
CA ILE A 55 4.43 3.10 -6.14
C ILE A 55 3.30 3.84 -5.42
N GLY A 56 3.64 4.89 -4.67
CA GLY A 56 2.71 5.69 -3.88
C GLY A 56 1.62 6.35 -4.72
N ILE A 57 1.99 6.86 -5.88
CA ILE A 57 1.06 7.52 -6.82
C ILE A 57 0.47 6.58 -7.88
N GLY A 58 0.68 5.26 -7.73
CA GLY A 58 0.09 4.24 -8.63
C GLY A 58 0.76 4.09 -10.00
N ARG A 59 1.91 4.73 -10.24
CA ARG A 59 2.69 4.62 -11.50
C ARG A 59 3.65 3.43 -11.46
N TYR A 60 3.10 2.23 -11.47
CA TYR A 60 3.87 0.98 -11.31
C TYR A 60 4.89 0.74 -12.43
N GLY A 61 4.61 1.16 -13.67
CA GLY A 61 5.57 1.02 -14.79
C GLY A 61 6.84 1.87 -14.64
N ASP A 62 6.72 3.07 -14.06
CA ASP A 62 7.89 3.94 -13.79
C ASP A 62 8.66 3.47 -12.57
N SER A 63 7.92 3.03 -11.52
CA SER A 63 8.51 2.34 -10.38
C SER A 63 9.33 1.13 -10.82
N LEU A 64 8.79 0.29 -11.71
CA LEU A 64 9.46 -0.91 -12.23
C LEU A 64 10.84 -0.57 -12.83
N LYS A 65 10.88 0.38 -13.76
CA LYS A 65 12.12 0.82 -14.42
C LYS A 65 13.17 1.31 -13.42
N LEU A 66 12.76 2.12 -12.45
CA LEU A 66 13.67 2.66 -11.44
C LEU A 66 14.13 1.60 -10.45
N ALA A 67 13.24 0.71 -10.01
CA ALA A 67 13.59 -0.37 -9.10
C ALA A 67 14.57 -1.36 -9.73
N GLU A 68 14.41 -1.69 -11.02
CA GLU A 68 15.37 -2.50 -11.77
C GLU A 68 16.75 -1.84 -11.86
N LYS A 69 16.77 -0.53 -12.17
CA LYS A 69 18.02 0.26 -12.20
C LYS A 69 18.68 0.26 -10.82
N ALA A 70 17.90 0.51 -9.76
CA ALA A 70 18.41 0.57 -8.39
C ALA A 70 18.96 -0.77 -7.91
N TYR A 71 18.31 -1.87 -8.28
CA TYR A 71 18.74 -3.21 -7.94
C TYR A 71 20.06 -3.59 -8.62
N LYS A 72 20.22 -3.27 -9.91
CA LYS A 72 21.49 -3.50 -10.63
C LYS A 72 22.64 -2.70 -10.01
N GLU A 73 22.38 -1.45 -9.65
CA GLU A 73 23.39 -0.59 -9.03
C GLU A 73 23.71 -1.05 -7.59
N SER A 74 22.72 -1.47 -6.80
CA SER A 74 22.98 -1.99 -5.45
C SER A 74 23.81 -3.27 -5.46
N GLN A 75 23.64 -4.12 -6.47
CA GLN A 75 24.50 -5.29 -6.71
C GLN A 75 25.92 -4.87 -7.04
N ARG A 76 26.11 -3.89 -7.96
CA ARG A 76 27.43 -3.34 -8.31
C ARG A 76 28.17 -2.77 -7.10
N LEU A 77 27.43 -2.12 -6.20
CA LEU A 77 27.95 -1.54 -4.96
C LEU A 77 28.13 -2.58 -3.84
N ASN A 78 27.77 -3.84 -4.06
CA ASN A 78 27.70 -4.89 -3.03
C ASN A 78 26.88 -4.48 -1.78
N ASN A 79 25.87 -3.62 -1.97
CA ASN A 79 25.03 -3.12 -0.89
C ASN A 79 23.77 -3.99 -0.75
N LYS A 80 23.83 -4.94 0.20
CA LYS A 80 22.74 -5.90 0.44
C LYS A 80 21.45 -5.22 0.92
N LYS A 81 21.55 -4.20 1.78
CA LYS A 81 20.38 -3.45 2.29
C LYS A 81 19.64 -2.76 1.15
N GLN A 82 20.36 -2.00 0.31
CA GLN A 82 19.75 -1.32 -0.85
C GLN A 82 19.20 -2.31 -1.89
N SER A 83 19.81 -3.50 -1.99
CA SER A 83 19.29 -4.56 -2.86
C SER A 83 17.93 -5.07 -2.38
N VAL A 84 17.75 -5.29 -1.07
CA VAL A 84 16.44 -5.60 -0.48
C VAL A 84 15.47 -4.44 -0.69
N GLU A 85 15.88 -3.20 -0.41
CA GLU A 85 15.05 -2.01 -0.59
C GLU A 85 14.55 -1.85 -2.03
N SER A 86 15.37 -2.22 -3.03
CA SER A 86 15.03 -2.16 -4.46
C SER A 86 14.14 -3.32 -4.91
N LEU A 87 14.35 -4.53 -4.37
CA LEU A 87 13.56 -5.71 -4.72
C LEU A 87 12.09 -5.58 -4.28
N LEU A 88 11.81 -4.87 -3.19
CA LEU A 88 10.45 -4.68 -2.69
C LEU A 88 9.52 -3.92 -3.67
N PRO A 89 9.84 -2.69 -4.13
CA PRO A 89 9.04 -1.99 -5.13
C PRO A 89 9.11 -2.68 -6.51
N LEU A 90 10.22 -3.34 -6.86
CA LEU A 90 10.33 -4.15 -8.09
C LEU A 90 9.30 -5.27 -8.10
N ALA A 91 9.31 -6.12 -7.07
CA ALA A 91 8.34 -7.20 -6.90
C ALA A 91 6.91 -6.67 -6.89
N ARG A 92 6.65 -5.59 -6.13
CA ARG A 92 5.32 -4.97 -6.09
C ARG A 92 4.83 -4.54 -7.46
N SER A 93 5.70 -3.89 -8.24
CA SER A 93 5.35 -3.40 -9.57
C SER A 93 5.00 -4.57 -10.50
N LEU A 94 5.82 -5.63 -10.51
CA LEU A 94 5.57 -6.84 -11.30
C LEU A 94 4.25 -7.51 -10.93
N LEU A 95 3.95 -7.66 -9.63
CA LEU A 95 2.70 -8.26 -9.17
C LEU A 95 1.47 -7.47 -9.63
N VAL A 96 1.50 -6.14 -9.51
CA VAL A 96 0.38 -5.28 -9.92
C VAL A 96 0.20 -5.24 -11.44
N LEU A 97 1.30 -5.32 -12.19
CA LEU A 97 1.26 -5.39 -13.66
C LEU A 97 0.87 -6.77 -14.19
N GLY A 98 0.58 -7.74 -13.32
CA GLY A 98 0.14 -9.09 -13.68
C GLY A 98 1.26 -10.08 -13.98
N GLU A 99 2.52 -9.68 -13.86
CA GLU A 99 3.69 -10.55 -14.04
C GLU A 99 3.98 -11.36 -12.76
N LEU A 100 3.00 -12.17 -12.34
CA LEU A 100 2.99 -12.84 -11.03
C LEU A 100 4.22 -13.72 -10.79
N ASP A 101 4.66 -14.50 -11.78
CA ASP A 101 5.80 -15.41 -11.65
C ASP A 101 7.12 -14.65 -11.46
N LYS A 102 7.33 -13.58 -12.24
CA LYS A 102 8.51 -12.72 -12.07
C LYS A 102 8.47 -11.99 -10.73
N GLY A 103 7.29 -11.50 -10.33
CA GLY A 103 7.09 -10.88 -9.03
C GLY A 103 7.45 -11.82 -7.88
N PHE A 104 7.05 -13.09 -7.98
CA PHE A 104 7.41 -14.12 -7.01
C PHE A 104 8.90 -14.43 -6.98
N GLU A 105 9.53 -14.56 -8.14
CA GLU A 105 10.99 -14.76 -8.24
C GLU A 105 11.74 -13.64 -7.50
N LYS A 106 11.32 -12.38 -7.68
CA LYS A 106 11.92 -11.24 -6.98
C LYS A 106 11.63 -11.25 -5.49
N LEU A 107 10.47 -11.75 -5.04
CA LEU A 107 10.18 -11.90 -3.61
C LEU A 107 11.02 -12.97 -2.94
N GLU A 108 11.22 -14.13 -3.58
CA GLU A 108 12.10 -15.17 -3.03
C GLU A 108 13.55 -14.68 -2.99
N ALA A 109 14.03 -14.01 -4.05
CA ALA A 109 15.35 -13.37 -4.02
C ALA A 109 15.46 -12.32 -2.88
N CYS A 110 14.42 -11.52 -2.66
CA CYS A 110 14.37 -10.53 -1.59
C CYS A 110 14.45 -11.20 -0.20
N LYS A 111 13.72 -12.30 -0.02
CA LYS A 111 13.66 -13.05 1.22
C LYS A 111 14.98 -13.74 1.55
N GLU A 112 15.62 -14.39 0.58
CA GLU A 112 16.94 -14.99 0.78
C GLU A 112 18.00 -13.94 1.12
N LEU A 113 17.98 -12.80 0.41
CA LEU A 113 18.91 -11.71 0.71
C LEU A 113 18.64 -11.09 2.09
N PHE A 114 17.37 -10.93 2.47
CA PHE A 114 16.97 -10.39 3.76
C PHE A 114 17.51 -11.22 4.93
N LYS A 115 17.54 -12.56 4.83
CA LYS A 115 18.13 -13.44 5.86
C LYS A 115 19.60 -13.11 6.16
N THR A 116 20.32 -12.55 5.19
CA THR A 116 21.72 -12.17 5.36
C THR A 116 21.91 -10.81 6.03
N LEU A 117 20.83 -10.03 6.18
CA LEU A 117 20.87 -8.78 6.93
C LEU A 117 20.85 -9.08 8.43
N THR A 118 21.92 -8.68 9.12
CA THR A 118 22.04 -8.84 10.57
C THR A 118 21.55 -7.59 11.29
N GLY A 119 20.85 -7.77 12.41
CA GLY A 119 20.47 -6.68 13.32
C GLY A 119 19.00 -6.67 13.68
N LYS A 120 18.64 -5.81 14.65
CA LYS A 120 17.26 -5.62 15.14
C LYS A 120 16.84 -4.14 15.09
N SER A 121 17.45 -3.34 14.22
CA SER A 121 17.13 -1.92 14.09
C SER A 121 15.70 -1.72 13.60
N LYS A 122 15.13 -0.55 13.89
CA LYS A 122 13.80 -0.14 13.40
C LYS A 122 13.69 -0.28 11.87
N GLU A 123 14.76 0.05 11.16
CA GLU A 123 14.82 -0.05 9.70
C GLU A 123 14.75 -1.51 9.20
N ILE A 124 15.49 -2.43 9.83
CA ILE A 124 15.46 -3.85 9.45
C ILE A 124 14.08 -4.44 9.72
N LYS A 125 13.44 -4.09 10.85
CA LYS A 125 12.05 -4.49 11.14
C LYS A 125 11.06 -3.90 10.13
N ARG A 126 11.26 -2.66 9.68
CA ARG A 126 10.43 -2.04 8.64
C ARG A 126 10.59 -2.77 7.30
N LEU A 127 11.81 -3.19 6.93
CA LEU A 127 12.04 -4.01 5.74
C LEU A 127 11.38 -5.39 5.85
N ASP A 128 11.46 -6.05 7.00
CA ASP A 128 10.75 -7.33 7.24
C ASP A 128 9.24 -7.13 7.14
N THR A 129 8.70 -6.05 7.71
CA THR A 129 7.29 -5.68 7.60
C THR A 129 6.88 -5.53 6.13
N ARG A 130 7.66 -4.77 5.34
CA ARG A 130 7.40 -4.58 3.91
C ARG A 130 7.47 -5.91 3.14
N LEU A 131 8.45 -6.77 3.43
CA LEU A 131 8.61 -8.08 2.80
C LEU A 131 7.42 -8.99 3.08
N ASN A 132 7.03 -9.16 4.35
CA ASN A 132 5.88 -9.98 4.71
C ASN A 132 4.59 -9.42 4.09
N ARG A 133 4.43 -8.09 4.02
CA ARG A 133 3.29 -7.48 3.31
C ARG A 133 3.29 -7.83 1.82
N MET A 134 4.45 -7.86 1.15
CA MET A 134 4.51 -8.25 -0.26
C MET A 134 4.25 -9.73 -0.49
N LEU A 135 4.72 -10.60 0.42
CA LEU A 135 4.35 -12.02 0.40
C LEU A 135 2.84 -12.19 0.58
N GLY A 136 2.23 -11.47 1.53
CA GLY A 136 0.79 -11.47 1.73
C GLY A 136 0.03 -11.02 0.47
N ASN A 137 0.47 -9.95 -0.18
CA ASN A 137 -0.10 -9.50 -1.45
C ASN A 137 0.00 -10.57 -2.54
N PHE A 138 1.15 -11.22 -2.68
CA PHE A 138 1.34 -12.29 -3.66
C PHE A 138 0.35 -13.44 -3.46
N TYR A 139 0.21 -13.96 -2.24
CA TYR A 139 -0.77 -15.01 -1.96
C TYR A 139 -2.21 -14.54 -2.15
N GLY A 140 -2.49 -13.27 -1.82
CA GLY A 140 -3.78 -12.64 -2.10
C GLY A 140 -4.10 -12.56 -3.60
N TYR A 141 -3.12 -12.29 -4.46
CA TYR A 141 -3.27 -12.32 -5.92
C TYR A 141 -3.44 -13.75 -6.46
N LYS A 142 -2.85 -14.75 -5.81
CA LYS A 142 -3.09 -16.17 -6.11
C LYS A 142 -4.44 -16.68 -5.61
N GLY A 143 -5.21 -15.86 -4.89
CA GLY A 143 -6.49 -16.27 -4.27
C GLY A 143 -6.33 -17.09 -2.99
N ASP A 144 -5.11 -17.26 -2.47
CA ASP A 144 -4.88 -17.93 -1.19
C ASP A 144 -4.98 -16.93 -0.03
N GLY A 145 -6.23 -16.65 0.38
CA GLY A 145 -6.52 -15.73 1.47
C GLY A 145 -5.96 -16.17 2.83
N ARG A 146 -5.74 -17.48 3.04
CA ARG A 146 -5.21 -18.01 4.32
C ARG A 146 -3.73 -17.72 4.45
N GLN A 147 -2.94 -18.00 3.41
CA GLN A 147 -1.52 -17.63 3.39
C GLN A 147 -1.35 -16.11 3.42
N ALA A 148 -2.19 -15.37 2.69
CA ALA A 148 -2.18 -13.91 2.72
C ALA A 148 -2.34 -13.38 4.16
N LEU A 149 -3.33 -13.87 4.91
CA LEU A 149 -3.56 -13.52 6.31
C LEU A 149 -2.37 -13.82 7.21
N LEU A 150 -1.72 -14.98 7.04
CA LEU A 150 -0.55 -15.35 7.84
C LEU A 150 0.56 -14.31 7.71
N TYR A 151 0.90 -13.94 6.48
CA TYR A 151 1.95 -12.95 6.22
C TYR A 151 1.52 -11.53 6.62
N PHE A 152 0.27 -11.13 6.39
CA PHE A 152 -0.21 -9.82 6.81
C PHE A 152 -0.25 -9.67 8.33
N LYS A 153 -0.65 -10.69 9.09
CA LYS A 153 -0.61 -10.67 10.56
C LYS A 153 0.81 -10.59 11.10
N LYS A 154 1.75 -11.31 10.48
CA LYS A 154 3.18 -11.17 10.82
C LYS A 154 3.69 -9.75 10.57
N ALA A 155 3.37 -9.18 9.40
CA ALA A 155 3.70 -7.80 9.09
C ALA A 155 3.06 -6.81 10.09
N LEU A 156 1.82 -7.06 10.51
CA LEU A 156 1.10 -6.20 11.46
C LEU A 156 1.79 -6.16 12.82
N SER A 157 2.17 -7.33 13.35
CA SER A 157 2.93 -7.43 14.61
C SER A 157 4.22 -6.61 14.55
N LEU A 158 4.98 -6.76 13.45
CA LEU A 158 6.23 -6.01 13.26
C LEU A 158 5.98 -4.50 13.13
N ALA A 159 4.92 -4.09 12.43
CA ALA A 159 4.54 -2.69 12.28
C ALA A 159 4.15 -2.05 13.63
N GLN A 160 3.46 -2.80 14.49
CA GLN A 160 3.12 -2.40 15.86
C GLN A 160 4.38 -2.24 16.73
N GLU A 161 5.34 -3.16 16.63
CA GLU A 161 6.61 -3.07 17.37
C GLU A 161 7.44 -1.83 17.02
N ILE A 162 7.34 -1.31 15.80
CA ILE A 162 8.05 -0.10 15.36
C ILE A 162 7.19 1.16 15.38
N ASP A 163 5.94 1.05 15.86
CA ASP A 163 4.93 2.10 15.91
C ASP A 163 4.70 2.82 14.57
N ASP A 164 4.69 2.07 13.46
CA ASP A 164 4.49 2.63 12.12
C ASP A 164 3.00 2.65 11.77
N LYS A 165 2.30 3.70 12.21
CA LYS A 165 0.84 3.85 12.05
C LYS A 165 0.38 3.74 10.60
N SER A 166 1.16 4.28 9.66
CA SER A 166 0.89 4.19 8.22
C SER A 166 0.88 2.73 7.74
N LEU A 167 1.87 1.93 8.15
CA LEU A 167 1.89 0.51 7.81
C LEU A 167 0.78 -0.29 8.51
N ILE A 168 0.50 0.00 9.79
CA ILE A 168 -0.59 -0.64 10.54
C ILE A 168 -1.93 -0.44 9.83
N CYS A 169 -2.23 0.80 9.43
CA CYS A 169 -3.45 1.15 8.70
C CYS A 169 -3.60 0.37 7.37
N ILE A 170 -2.52 0.31 6.58
CA ILE A 170 -2.48 -0.47 5.32
C ILE A 170 -2.71 -1.97 5.58
N LEU A 171 -2.13 -2.49 6.66
CA LEU A 171 -2.20 -3.91 7.00
C LEU A 171 -3.58 -4.29 7.54
N TYR A 172 -4.23 -3.42 8.31
CA TYR A 172 -5.64 -3.61 8.69
C TYR A 172 -6.55 -3.71 7.47
N ASN A 173 -6.40 -2.82 6.48
CA ASN A 173 -7.15 -2.95 5.22
C ASN A 173 -6.87 -4.28 4.51
N SER A 174 -5.59 -4.68 4.43
CA SER A 174 -5.18 -5.90 3.72
C SER A 174 -5.71 -7.17 4.40
N ILE A 175 -5.76 -7.17 5.73
CA ILE A 175 -6.35 -8.25 6.54
C ILE A 175 -7.87 -8.27 6.38
N GLY A 176 -8.53 -7.11 6.44
CA GLY A 176 -9.96 -6.98 6.21
C GLY A 176 -10.38 -7.55 4.85
N GLU A 177 -9.66 -7.15 3.80
CA GLU A 177 -9.85 -7.65 2.44
C GLU A 177 -9.64 -9.17 2.34
N SER A 178 -8.65 -9.71 3.06
CA SER A 178 -8.39 -11.14 3.07
C SER A 178 -9.52 -11.92 3.76
N TYR A 179 -10.06 -11.42 4.88
CA TYR A 179 -11.23 -12.01 5.50
C TYR A 179 -12.49 -11.90 4.64
N ARG A 180 -12.68 -10.78 3.92
CA ARG A 180 -13.79 -10.61 2.96
C ARG A 180 -13.74 -11.70 1.89
N LYS A 181 -12.58 -11.92 1.28
CA LYS A 181 -12.36 -12.99 0.29
C LYS A 181 -12.59 -14.40 0.84
N LEU A 182 -12.46 -14.59 2.15
CA LEU A 182 -12.76 -15.86 2.83
C LEU A 182 -14.23 -15.98 3.25
N GLY A 183 -15.06 -14.96 2.99
CA GLY A 183 -16.47 -14.90 3.41
C GLY A 183 -16.66 -14.56 4.88
N GLU A 184 -15.60 -14.23 5.62
CA GLU A 184 -15.64 -13.88 7.05
C GLU A 184 -15.98 -12.39 7.24
N LEU A 185 -17.14 -11.97 6.73
CA LEU A 185 -17.52 -10.56 6.57
C LEU A 185 -17.52 -9.75 7.88
N ASN A 186 -17.85 -10.37 9.01
CA ASN A 186 -17.81 -9.67 10.30
C ASN A 186 -16.39 -9.31 10.73
N ARG A 187 -15.43 -10.23 10.54
CA ARG A 187 -14.01 -9.95 10.80
C ARG A 187 -13.45 -8.98 9.78
N ALA A 188 -13.87 -9.10 8.52
CA ALA A 188 -13.48 -8.16 7.49
C ALA A 188 -13.84 -6.72 7.87
N LEU A 189 -15.10 -6.52 8.32
CA LEU A 189 -15.62 -5.24 8.77
C LEU A 189 -14.82 -4.70 9.96
N GLU A 190 -14.66 -5.51 11.02
CA GLU A 190 -13.92 -5.13 12.23
C GLU A 190 -12.50 -4.62 11.90
N PHE A 191 -11.75 -5.36 11.09
CA PHE A 191 -10.40 -4.95 10.70
C PHE A 191 -10.37 -3.69 9.82
N ALA A 192 -11.31 -3.56 8.89
CA ALA A 192 -11.41 -2.36 8.05
C ALA A 192 -11.80 -1.12 8.87
N GLU A 193 -12.71 -1.25 9.84
CA GLU A 193 -13.09 -0.18 10.76
C GLU A 193 -11.94 0.22 11.70
N CYS A 194 -11.18 -0.74 12.23
CA CYS A 194 -9.95 -0.43 12.98
C CYS A 194 -8.95 0.38 12.14
N GLY A 195 -8.81 0.05 10.85
CA GLY A 195 -7.97 0.80 9.91
C GLY A 195 -8.47 2.22 9.69
N LEU A 196 -9.79 2.39 9.58
CA LEU A 196 -10.45 3.68 9.38
C LEU A 196 -10.32 4.60 10.60
N VAL A 197 -10.62 4.09 11.80
CA VAL A 197 -10.45 4.81 13.07
C VAL A 197 -9.00 5.25 13.25
N LEU A 198 -8.04 4.34 13.00
CA LEU A 198 -6.63 4.69 13.11
C LEU A 198 -6.21 5.79 12.13
N HIS A 199 -6.73 5.79 10.90
CA HIS A 199 -6.46 6.83 9.91
C HIS A 199 -6.96 8.20 10.37
N GLU A 200 -8.17 8.23 10.94
CA GLU A 200 -8.82 9.43 11.46
C GLU A 200 -8.13 9.99 12.71
N GLU A 201 -7.85 9.14 13.70
CA GLU A 201 -7.24 9.53 14.99
C GLU A 201 -5.85 10.15 14.82
N TYR A 202 -5.02 9.54 13.98
CA TYR A 202 -3.62 9.95 13.83
C TYR A 202 -3.43 10.98 12.73
N PHE A 203 -4.52 11.56 12.21
CA PHE A 203 -4.50 12.50 11.10
C PHE A 203 -3.46 12.09 10.06
N ILE A 204 -3.55 10.86 9.56
CA ILE A 204 -2.74 10.40 8.42
C ILE A 204 -3.30 11.06 7.14
N LYS A 205 -3.51 12.38 7.22
CA LYS A 205 -4.17 13.27 6.27
C LYS A 205 -3.48 13.25 4.91
N ALA A 206 -2.16 13.04 4.90
CA ALA A 206 -1.38 12.91 3.67
C ALA A 206 -1.62 11.57 2.95
N ASN A 207 -2.16 10.54 3.63
CA ASN A 207 -2.36 9.22 3.05
C ASN A 207 -3.81 9.01 2.57
N THR A 208 -4.21 9.84 1.62
CA THR A 208 -5.56 9.86 1.05
C THR A 208 -5.88 8.59 0.26
N MET A 209 -4.87 7.99 -0.37
CA MET A 209 -5.00 6.68 -1.04
C MET A 209 -5.38 5.56 -0.07
N THR A 210 -4.75 5.45 1.10
CA THR A 210 -5.14 4.42 2.08
C THR A 210 -6.55 4.63 2.60
N LEU A 211 -6.97 5.88 2.83
CA LEU A 211 -8.36 6.17 3.19
C LEU A 211 -9.33 5.74 2.10
N ALA A 212 -9.03 6.06 0.84
CA ALA A 212 -9.84 5.62 -0.30
C ALA A 212 -9.97 4.10 -0.32
N TYR A 213 -8.86 3.35 -0.18
CA TYR A 213 -8.89 1.88 -0.12
C TYR A 213 -9.73 1.34 1.04
N LEU A 214 -9.61 1.91 2.24
CA LEU A 214 -10.42 1.51 3.39
C LEU A 214 -11.91 1.73 3.12
N LEU A 215 -12.28 2.91 2.63
CA LEU A 215 -13.67 3.23 2.29
C LEU A 215 -14.22 2.27 1.23
N THR A 216 -13.44 1.96 0.19
CA THR A 216 -13.88 1.00 -0.84
C THR A 216 -14.06 -0.40 -0.29
N THR A 217 -13.15 -0.89 0.56
CA THR A 217 -13.29 -2.21 1.20
C THR A 217 -14.55 -2.25 2.07
N LEU A 218 -14.81 -1.18 2.84
CA LEU A 218 -16.00 -1.07 3.69
C LEU A 218 -17.29 -1.05 2.85
N ILE A 219 -17.32 -0.30 1.75
CA ILE A 219 -18.46 -0.29 0.82
C ILE A 219 -18.72 -1.71 0.29
N GLU A 220 -17.70 -2.44 -0.12
CA GLU A 220 -17.82 -3.82 -0.61
C GLU A 220 -18.36 -4.76 0.47
N ILE A 221 -17.81 -4.70 1.68
CA ILE A 221 -18.27 -5.52 2.82
C ILE A 221 -19.73 -5.21 3.14
N CYS A 222 -20.12 -3.94 3.20
CA CYS A 222 -21.51 -3.53 3.44
C CYS A 222 -22.45 -4.05 2.36
N ILE A 223 -22.06 -3.96 1.09
CA ILE A 223 -22.83 -4.51 -0.04
C ILE A 223 -22.99 -6.02 0.08
N GLU A 224 -21.92 -6.76 0.38
CA GLU A 224 -21.96 -8.22 0.55
C GLU A 224 -22.82 -8.63 1.76
N LYS A 225 -22.86 -7.80 2.81
CA LYS A 225 -23.75 -7.95 3.96
C LYS A 225 -25.19 -7.47 3.68
N SER A 226 -25.49 -6.97 2.48
CA SER A 226 -26.77 -6.34 2.10
C SER A 226 -27.14 -5.10 2.93
N ASP A 227 -26.16 -4.46 3.58
CA ASP A 227 -26.33 -3.20 4.29
C ASP A 227 -26.08 -2.01 3.34
N LEU A 228 -27.05 -1.77 2.46
CA LEU A 228 -26.95 -0.69 1.47
C LEU A 228 -26.95 0.71 2.10
N LYS A 229 -27.49 0.86 3.32
CA LYS A 229 -27.50 2.13 4.02
C LYS A 229 -26.08 2.51 4.44
N GLU A 230 -25.36 1.59 5.06
CA GLU A 230 -24.00 1.86 5.50
C GLU A 230 -23.02 1.96 4.32
N ALA A 231 -23.25 1.17 3.25
CA ALA A 231 -22.51 1.33 2.00
C ALA A 231 -22.65 2.75 1.41
N GLN A 232 -23.84 3.36 1.48
CA GLN A 232 -24.07 4.74 1.03
C GLN A 232 -23.34 5.77 1.91
N ASN A 233 -23.29 5.55 3.22
CA ASN A 233 -22.53 6.42 4.13
C ASN A 233 -21.04 6.45 3.77
N TYR A 234 -20.43 5.28 3.57
CA TYR A 234 -19.03 5.20 3.17
C TYR A 234 -18.78 5.73 1.75
N LEU A 235 -19.72 5.54 0.82
CA LEU A 235 -19.64 6.15 -0.52
C LEU A 235 -19.68 7.68 -0.48
N GLN A 236 -20.53 8.28 0.38
CA GLN A 236 -20.57 9.72 0.56
C GLN A 236 -19.24 10.26 1.10
N ARG A 237 -18.60 9.52 2.02
CA ARG A 237 -17.26 9.86 2.50
C ARG A 237 -16.21 9.77 1.40
N LEU A 238 -16.30 8.78 0.51
CA LEU A 238 -15.41 8.66 -0.65
C LEU A 238 -15.64 9.82 -1.65
N GLU A 239 -16.89 10.26 -1.85
CA GLU A 239 -17.23 11.45 -2.66
C GLU A 239 -16.60 12.72 -2.08
N GLN A 240 -16.69 12.92 -0.77
CA GLN A 240 -16.04 14.05 -0.09
C GLN A 240 -14.52 14.03 -0.25
N LEU A 241 -13.90 12.84 -0.18
CA LEU A 241 -12.47 12.68 -0.42
C LEU A 241 -12.12 13.03 -1.88
N ASN A 242 -12.90 12.53 -2.84
CA ASN A 242 -12.72 12.82 -4.27
C ASN A 242 -12.82 14.32 -4.58
N HIS A 243 -13.71 15.05 -3.92
CA HIS A 243 -13.81 16.51 -4.10
C HIS A 243 -12.63 17.30 -3.53
N ARG A 244 -11.95 16.75 -2.51
CA ARG A 244 -10.79 17.40 -1.88
C ARG A 244 -9.49 17.10 -2.60
N GLU A 245 -9.41 15.96 -3.27
CA GLU A 245 -8.18 15.42 -3.85
C GLU A 245 -8.27 15.38 -5.39
N ASP A 246 -7.34 16.07 -6.06
CA ASP A 246 -7.16 15.91 -7.50
C ASP A 246 -6.38 14.62 -7.79
N ASN A 247 -7.06 13.48 -7.67
CA ASN A 247 -6.47 12.15 -7.84
C ASN A 247 -7.35 11.24 -8.70
N ASN A 248 -6.86 10.92 -9.90
CA ASN A 248 -7.56 10.09 -10.88
C ASN A 248 -7.97 8.69 -10.36
N ILE A 249 -7.20 8.11 -9.44
CA ILE A 249 -7.52 6.77 -8.89
C ILE A 249 -8.69 6.88 -7.89
N ILE A 250 -8.69 7.92 -7.05
CA ILE A 250 -9.80 8.17 -6.12
C ILE A 250 -11.08 8.47 -6.91
N ASP A 251 -10.98 9.26 -7.98
CA ASP A 251 -12.12 9.54 -8.87
C ASP A 251 -12.65 8.28 -9.54
N LEU A 252 -11.75 7.41 -10.02
CA LEU A 252 -12.13 6.12 -10.59
C LEU A 252 -12.88 5.24 -9.57
N PHE A 253 -12.35 5.11 -8.34
CA PHE A 253 -13.01 4.35 -7.28
C PHE A 253 -14.39 4.93 -6.97
N PHE A 254 -14.49 6.24 -6.79
CA PHE A 254 -15.75 6.90 -6.52
C PHE A 254 -16.79 6.63 -7.62
N ARG A 255 -16.43 6.84 -8.90
CA ARG A 255 -17.34 6.58 -10.03
C ARG A 255 -17.79 5.12 -10.09
N TYR A 256 -16.85 4.19 -9.91
CA TYR A 256 -17.13 2.76 -9.91
C TYR A 256 -18.15 2.40 -8.82
N PHE A 257 -17.88 2.76 -7.56
CA PHE A 257 -18.75 2.42 -6.44
C PHE A 257 -20.10 3.16 -6.49
N LYS A 258 -20.13 4.39 -7.02
CA LYS A 258 -21.38 5.11 -7.29
C LYS A 258 -22.24 4.39 -8.31
N MET A 259 -21.66 3.96 -9.43
CA MET A 259 -22.40 3.19 -10.43
C MET A 259 -22.88 1.85 -9.86
N TYR A 260 -22.03 1.14 -9.13
CA TYR A 260 -22.35 -0.16 -8.56
C TYR A 260 -23.49 -0.09 -7.52
N THR A 261 -23.44 0.87 -6.60
CA THR A 261 -24.51 1.07 -5.61
C THR A 261 -25.84 1.51 -6.24
N LEU A 262 -25.81 2.33 -7.29
CA LEU A 262 -27.00 2.71 -8.06
C LEU A 262 -27.62 1.51 -8.77
N PHE A 263 -26.80 0.67 -9.39
CA PHE A 263 -27.25 -0.56 -10.04
C PHE A 263 -27.96 -1.49 -9.06
N LEU A 264 -27.36 -1.74 -7.89
CA LEU A 264 -27.98 -2.56 -6.85
C LEU A 264 -29.30 -1.95 -6.35
N SER A 265 -29.30 -0.63 -6.08
CA SER A 265 -30.52 0.07 -5.64
C SER A 265 -31.66 -0.03 -6.65
N TYR A 266 -31.36 0.05 -7.95
CA TYR A 266 -32.35 -0.14 -9.02
C TYR A 266 -32.87 -1.58 -9.08
N PHE A 267 -31.98 -2.57 -9.00
CA PHE A 267 -32.35 -3.98 -9.09
C PHE A 267 -33.18 -4.44 -7.88
N PHE A 268 -32.79 -4.04 -6.66
CA PHE A 268 -33.53 -4.38 -5.45
C PHE A 268 -34.86 -3.63 -5.33
N LYS A 269 -34.95 -2.35 -5.74
CA LYS A 269 -36.24 -1.64 -5.79
C LYS A 269 -37.25 -2.27 -6.77
N ASN A 270 -36.77 -2.97 -7.79
CA ASN A 270 -37.61 -3.55 -8.85
C ASN A 270 -37.80 -5.07 -8.75
N SER A 271 -37.24 -5.75 -7.75
CA SER A 271 -37.38 -7.21 -7.61
C SER A 271 -38.67 -7.58 -6.85
N ILE A 272 -39.38 -8.61 -7.30
CA ILE A 272 -40.61 -9.11 -6.68
C ILE A 272 -40.38 -9.55 -5.21
N LEU A 273 -39.14 -9.91 -4.84
CA LEU A 273 -38.75 -10.28 -3.47
C LEU A 273 -38.83 -9.12 -2.46
N THR A 274 -38.68 -7.85 -2.85
CA THR A 274 -38.71 -6.75 -1.87
C THR A 274 -40.09 -6.48 -1.28
N ARG A 275 -41.18 -6.82 -2.00
CA ARG A 275 -42.55 -6.74 -1.43
C ARG A 275 -42.82 -7.78 -0.35
N GLN A 276 -42.02 -8.85 -0.28
CA GLN A 276 -42.15 -9.88 0.77
C GLN A 276 -41.30 -9.57 2.00
N ILE A 277 -40.19 -8.83 1.86
CA ILE A 277 -39.23 -8.58 2.95
C ILE A 277 -39.49 -7.23 3.66
N PHE A 278 -40.04 -6.23 2.95
CA PHE A 278 -40.39 -4.93 3.55
C PHE A 278 -41.81 -4.52 3.14
N PRO A 279 -42.86 -4.89 3.91
CA PRO A 279 -44.21 -4.39 3.68
C PRO A 279 -44.29 -2.90 4.07
N ARG A 280 -45.09 -2.14 3.32
CA ARG A 280 -45.31 -0.70 3.52
C ARG A 280 -45.86 -0.35 4.90
#